data_AF-A0A0P0Y8Y4-F1
#
_entry.id   AF-A0A0P0Y8Y4-F1
#
_cell.length_a   1.000
_cell.length_b   1.000
_cell.length_c   1.000
_cell.angle_alpha   90.00
_cell.angle_beta   90.00
_cell.angle_gamma   90.00
#
_symmetry.space_group_name_H-M   'P 1'
#
loop_
_entity.id
_entity.type
_entity.pdbx_description
1 polymer ?
#
loop_
_entity_poly.entity_id
_entity_poly.type
_entity_poly.pdbx_seq_one_letter_code
_entity_poly.pdbx_strand_id
1 'polypeptide(L)'
;MSSTTVYVDTKINCNNKKVAYGSGIMYWDYQEIVLWFDIATDMAGIVKIPWIQLGVEVKGPVHHDIDTSANGMLVCTTIDKGGLVVYHLVGVNTDFSWEIKHERRWIDMMKDSISAFGFCHSMQLRSGLQPERLTER
;
A
#
# COMPACT_ATOMS: atom_id res chain seq x y z
N MET A 1 -16.09 28.58 -8.31
CA MET A 1 -15.84 27.45 -7.41
C MET A 1 -16.68 26.30 -7.91
N SER A 2 -16.07 25.22 -8.39
CA SER A 2 -16.78 23.96 -8.64
C SER A 2 -16.97 23.24 -7.30
N SER A 3 -18.03 22.48 -7.17
CA SER A 3 -18.26 21.58 -6.04
C SER A 3 -18.68 20.23 -6.56
N THR A 4 -17.85 19.22 -6.31
CA THR A 4 -18.18 17.83 -6.62
C THR A 4 -18.59 17.12 -5.34
N THR A 5 -19.79 16.55 -5.33
CA THR A 5 -20.29 15.75 -4.20
C THR A 5 -20.09 14.29 -4.51
N VAL A 6 -19.33 13.59 -3.67
CA VAL A 6 -19.14 12.15 -3.76
C VAL A 6 -20.02 11.50 -2.70
N TYR A 7 -21.04 10.78 -3.15
CA TYR A 7 -21.89 10.03 -2.24
C TYR A 7 -21.17 8.77 -1.79
N VAL A 8 -21.15 8.58 -0.47
CA VAL A 8 -20.59 7.39 0.14
C VAL A 8 -21.73 6.63 0.80
N ASP A 9 -22.13 5.50 0.21
CA ASP A 9 -23.17 4.64 0.80
C ASP A 9 -22.68 3.89 2.04
N THR A 10 -21.38 3.96 2.33
CA THR A 10 -20.76 3.36 3.52
C THR A 10 -20.56 4.40 4.61
N LYS A 11 -21.04 4.12 5.82
CA LYS A 11 -20.78 4.97 6.99
C LYS A 11 -19.29 4.86 7.35
N ILE A 12 -18.48 5.80 6.85
CA ILE A 12 -17.04 5.82 7.11
C ILE A 12 -16.80 6.34 8.54
N ASN A 13 -16.18 5.51 9.39
CA ASN A 13 -15.68 5.97 10.69
C ASN A 13 -14.49 6.91 10.46
N CYS A 14 -14.71 8.18 10.76
CA CYS A 14 -13.79 9.25 10.43
C CYS A 14 -12.67 9.49 11.45
N ASN A 15 -12.53 8.65 12.49
CA ASN A 15 -11.69 8.99 13.64
C ASN A 15 -10.19 8.70 13.46
N ASN A 16 -9.78 7.83 12.52
CA ASN A 16 -8.38 7.46 12.30
C ASN A 16 -7.97 7.76 10.85
N LYS A 17 -7.41 8.94 10.59
CA LYS A 17 -7.17 9.43 9.23
C LYS A 17 -5.74 9.88 9.02
N LYS A 18 -5.12 9.37 7.97
CA LYS A 18 -4.07 10.09 7.24
C LYS A 18 -4.77 10.78 6.07
N VAL A 19 -4.91 12.10 6.16
CA VAL A 19 -5.25 12.93 5.00
C VAL A 19 -3.94 13.37 4.37
N ALA A 20 -3.79 13.13 3.09
CA ALA A 20 -2.57 13.50 2.38
C ALA A 20 -2.91 14.06 1.00
N TYR A 21 -1.95 14.82 0.47
CA TYR A 21 -2.03 15.44 -0.83
C TYR A 21 -0.69 15.25 -1.54
N GLY A 22 -0.74 14.74 -2.77
CA GLY A 22 0.44 14.51 -3.59
C GLY A 22 0.06 14.44 -5.06
N SER A 23 0.91 14.99 -5.93
CA SER A 23 0.75 14.94 -7.40
C SER A 23 -0.66 15.31 -7.93
N GLY A 24 -1.34 16.28 -7.28
CA GLY A 24 -2.69 16.72 -7.69
C GLY A 24 -3.84 15.89 -7.10
N ILE A 25 -3.55 14.82 -6.37
CA ILE A 25 -4.54 13.96 -5.72
C ILE A 25 -4.56 14.22 -4.22
N MET A 26 -5.75 14.49 -3.68
CA MET A 26 -6.03 14.42 -2.26
C MET A 26 -6.62 13.06 -1.92
N TYR A 27 -6.16 12.42 -0.85
CA TYR A 27 -6.70 11.13 -0.45
C TYR A 27 -6.79 10.97 1.06
N TRP A 28 -7.71 10.08 1.46
CA TRP A 28 -7.91 9.60 2.81
C TRP A 28 -7.70 8.10 2.82
N ASP A 29 -6.66 7.69 3.51
CA ASP A 29 -6.35 6.28 3.75
C ASP A 29 -7.12 5.78 4.98
N TYR A 30 -8.10 4.92 4.74
CA TYR A 30 -8.80 4.19 5.80
C TYR A 30 -8.39 2.73 5.78
N GLN A 31 -8.68 2.03 6.88
CA GLN A 31 -8.30 0.63 7.05
C GLN A 31 -8.77 -0.29 5.92
N GLU A 32 -9.95 -0.05 5.32
CA GLU A 32 -10.55 -0.93 4.30
C GLU A 32 -10.75 -0.26 2.94
N ILE A 33 -10.69 1.07 2.89
CA ILE A 33 -11.04 1.87 1.71
C ILE A 33 -10.12 3.09 1.59
N VAL A 34 -9.97 3.58 0.36
CA VAL A 34 -9.34 4.85 0.04
C VAL A 34 -10.40 5.75 -0.59
N LEU A 35 -10.63 6.91 0.02
CA LEU A 35 -11.36 8.00 -0.61
C LEU A 35 -10.36 8.92 -1.27
N TRP A 36 -10.59 9.35 -2.49
CA TRP A 36 -9.67 10.20 -3.21
C TRP A 36 -10.37 11.20 -4.11
N PHE A 37 -9.66 12.29 -4.39
CA PHE A 37 -10.11 13.39 -5.22
C PHE A 37 -8.93 13.91 -6.06
N ASP A 38 -9.07 13.86 -7.38
CA ASP A 38 -8.15 14.46 -8.34
C ASP A 38 -8.60 15.90 -8.62
N ILE A 39 -7.76 16.85 -8.19
CA ILE A 39 -8.04 18.28 -8.32
C ILE A 39 -8.01 18.74 -9.77
N ALA A 40 -7.17 18.12 -10.61
CA ALA A 40 -7.02 18.54 -11.99
C ALA A 40 -8.22 18.15 -12.85
N THR A 41 -8.84 17.00 -12.55
CA THR A 41 -9.97 16.46 -13.32
C THR A 41 -11.33 16.65 -12.65
N ASP A 42 -11.36 17.17 -11.41
CA ASP A 42 -12.58 17.27 -10.57
C ASP A 42 -13.29 15.93 -10.39
N MET A 43 -12.52 14.83 -10.43
CA MET A 43 -13.00 13.47 -10.20
C MET A 43 -12.73 13.05 -8.77
N ALA A 44 -13.62 12.24 -8.22
CA ALA A 44 -13.37 11.54 -6.99
C ALA A 44 -14.00 10.16 -6.98
N GLY A 45 -13.45 9.32 -6.12
CA GLY A 45 -13.88 7.94 -6.00
C GLY A 45 -13.59 7.36 -4.63
N ILE A 46 -14.22 6.23 -4.39
CA ILE A 46 -13.97 5.39 -3.23
C ILE A 46 -13.64 4.01 -3.75
N VAL A 47 -12.51 3.50 -3.32
CA VAL A 47 -12.05 2.17 -3.72
C VAL A 47 -11.68 1.39 -2.48
N LYS A 48 -12.01 0.10 -2.44
CA LYS A 48 -11.52 -0.80 -1.38
C LYS A 48 -10.01 -0.97 -1.54
N ILE A 49 -9.28 -1.22 -0.46
CA ILE A 49 -7.85 -1.55 -0.57
C ILE A 49 -7.64 -2.80 -1.45
N PRO A 50 -6.48 -2.96 -2.10
CA PRO A 50 -6.30 -3.89 -3.21
C PRO A 50 -6.70 -5.32 -2.91
N TRP A 51 -6.26 -5.90 -1.79
CA TRP A 51 -6.54 -7.30 -1.48
C TRP A 51 -8.02 -7.56 -1.15
N ILE A 52 -8.74 -6.56 -0.61
CA ILE A 52 -10.18 -6.66 -0.42
C ILE A 52 -10.91 -6.55 -1.76
N GLN A 53 -10.53 -5.61 -2.63
CA GLN A 53 -11.16 -5.46 -3.95
C GLN A 53 -10.92 -6.69 -4.84
N LEU A 54 -9.70 -7.21 -4.85
CA LEU A 54 -9.27 -8.33 -5.69
C LEU A 54 -9.61 -9.70 -5.09
N GLY A 55 -10.11 -9.76 -3.85
CA GLY A 55 -10.44 -11.01 -3.17
C GLY A 55 -9.21 -11.90 -2.91
N VAL A 56 -8.04 -11.30 -2.72
CA VAL A 56 -6.78 -12.02 -2.51
C VAL A 56 -6.68 -12.44 -1.05
N GLU A 57 -6.45 -13.72 -0.81
CA GLU A 57 -6.16 -14.22 0.53
C GLU A 57 -4.76 -13.78 0.95
N VAL A 58 -4.68 -13.00 2.04
CA VAL A 58 -3.44 -12.46 2.57
C VAL A 58 -3.01 -13.23 3.82
N LYS A 59 -1.70 -13.49 3.95
CA LYS A 59 -1.16 -14.32 5.04
C LYS A 59 -0.80 -13.47 6.25
N GLY A 60 -1.78 -13.29 7.13
CA GLY A 60 -1.61 -12.58 8.40
C GLY A 60 -1.85 -11.08 8.27
N PRO A 61 -1.33 -10.27 9.22
CA PRO A 61 -1.48 -8.82 9.16
C PRO A 61 -0.83 -8.26 7.90
N VAL A 62 -1.60 -7.47 7.14
CA VAL A 62 -1.10 -6.71 6.00
C VAL A 62 -0.92 -5.28 6.45
N HIS A 63 0.29 -4.76 6.27
CA HIS A 63 0.53 -3.34 6.35
C HIS A 63 0.42 -2.74 4.96
N HIS A 64 -0.28 -1.62 4.84
CA HIS A 64 -0.30 -0.85 3.61
C HIS A 64 0.06 0.60 3.85
N ASP A 65 0.54 1.24 2.80
CA ASP A 65 0.66 2.70 2.72
C ASP A 65 0.09 3.14 1.38
N ILE A 66 -0.72 4.19 1.42
CA ILE A 66 -1.22 4.87 0.24
C ILE A 66 -0.35 6.08 -0.03
N ASP A 67 0.03 6.25 -1.29
CA ASP A 67 0.74 7.43 -1.79
C ASP A 67 0.31 7.73 -3.23
N THR A 68 0.96 8.70 -3.84
CA THR A 68 0.74 9.13 -5.22
C THR A 68 2.02 8.99 -6.03
N SER A 69 1.90 8.51 -7.25
CA SER A 69 3.00 8.49 -8.20
C SER A 69 3.25 9.90 -8.77
N ALA A 70 4.40 10.09 -9.41
CA ALA A 70 4.75 11.36 -10.05
C ALA A 70 3.79 11.76 -11.19
N ASN A 71 3.09 10.80 -11.80
CA ASN A 71 2.09 11.04 -12.84
C ASN A 71 0.66 11.17 -12.31
N GLY A 72 0.48 11.41 -11.00
CA GLY A 72 -0.83 11.64 -10.42
C GLY A 72 -1.71 10.40 -10.43
N MET A 73 -1.16 9.23 -10.09
CA MET A 73 -1.95 8.03 -9.83
C MET A 73 -1.86 7.66 -8.36
N LEU A 74 -2.94 7.11 -7.80
CA LEU A 74 -2.85 6.49 -6.49
C LEU A 74 -2.05 5.20 -6.56
N VAL A 75 -1.19 5.04 -5.57
CA VAL A 75 -0.34 3.88 -5.38
C VAL A 75 -0.63 3.29 -4.01
N CYS A 76 -0.83 1.99 -3.96
CA CYS A 76 -0.91 1.26 -2.70
C CYS A 76 0.28 0.31 -2.62
N THR A 77 1.10 0.45 -1.59
CA THR A 77 2.16 -0.51 -1.30
C THR A 77 1.70 -1.39 -0.14
N THR A 78 1.74 -2.69 -0.33
CA THR A 78 1.36 -3.67 0.70
C THR A 78 2.56 -4.51 1.08
N ILE A 79 2.73 -4.75 2.39
CA ILE A 79 3.80 -5.54 2.97
C ILE A 79 3.14 -6.61 3.84
N ASP A 80 3.47 -7.87 3.58
CA ASP A 80 3.02 -9.01 4.38
C ASP A 80 4.17 -10.01 4.63
N LYS A 81 3.84 -11.20 5.13
CA LYS A 81 4.84 -12.25 5.39
C LYS A 81 5.44 -12.86 4.12
N GLY A 82 4.79 -12.72 2.97
CA GLY A 82 5.22 -13.27 1.69
C GLY A 82 6.12 -12.32 0.92
N GLY A 83 5.89 -11.02 1.02
CA GLY A 83 6.62 -10.03 0.24
C GLY A 83 6.03 -8.63 0.33
N LEU A 84 6.35 -7.86 -0.70
CA LEU A 84 5.76 -6.57 -0.99
C LEU A 84 5.12 -6.56 -2.37
N VAL A 85 3.98 -5.88 -2.49
CA VAL A 85 3.27 -5.65 -3.75
C VAL A 85 2.96 -4.17 -3.88
N VAL A 86 3.13 -3.63 -5.07
CA VAL A 86 2.80 -2.24 -5.44
C VAL A 86 1.67 -2.29 -6.44
N TYR A 87 0.56 -1.65 -6.09
CA TYR A 87 -0.62 -1.51 -6.91
C TYR A 87 -0.76 -0.07 -7.39
N HIS A 88 -1.25 0.11 -8.61
CA HIS A 88 -1.69 1.40 -9.12
C HIS A 88 -3.20 1.38 -9.29
N LEU A 89 -3.86 2.46 -8.90
CA LEU A 89 -5.26 2.65 -9.21
C LEU A 89 -5.38 3.07 -10.68
N VAL A 90 -6.13 2.29 -11.45
CA VAL A 90 -6.45 2.59 -12.85
C VAL A 90 -7.96 2.63 -12.99
N GLY A 91 -8.44 3.41 -13.95
CA GLY A 91 -9.85 3.48 -14.24
C GLY A 91 -10.20 4.62 -15.18
N VAL A 92 -11.43 4.59 -15.68
CA VAL A 92 -12.01 5.65 -16.50
C VAL A 92 -13.40 5.93 -15.96
N ASN A 93 -13.77 7.21 -15.86
CA ASN A 93 -15.04 7.67 -15.32
C ASN A 93 -15.29 7.20 -13.88
N THR A 94 -16.13 6.18 -13.69
CA THR A 94 -16.57 5.68 -12.37
C THR A 94 -16.08 4.27 -12.07
N ASP A 95 -15.40 3.63 -13.01
CA ASP A 95 -14.92 2.25 -12.88
C ASP A 95 -13.42 2.25 -12.57
N PHE A 96 -13.09 2.15 -11.28
CA PHE A 96 -11.71 2.12 -10.79
C PHE A 96 -11.35 0.77 -10.18
N SER A 97 -10.16 0.27 -10.51
CA SER A 97 -9.63 -0.97 -9.99
C SER A 97 -8.13 -0.89 -9.75
N TRP A 98 -7.65 -1.68 -8.79
CA TRP A 98 -6.22 -1.82 -8.54
C TRP A 98 -5.59 -2.78 -9.54
N GLU A 99 -4.51 -2.35 -10.18
CA GLU A 99 -3.62 -3.20 -10.97
C GLU A 99 -2.29 -3.39 -10.27
N ILE A 100 -1.77 -4.63 -10.25
CA ILE A 100 -0.42 -4.91 -9.78
C ILE A 100 0.59 -4.33 -10.77
N LYS A 101 1.49 -3.46 -10.31
CA LYS A 101 2.64 -2.96 -11.08
C LYS A 101 3.94 -3.65 -10.70
N HIS A 102 4.10 -3.99 -9.44
CA HIS A 102 5.28 -4.69 -8.95
C HIS A 102 4.89 -5.68 -7.87
N GLU A 103 5.46 -6.87 -7.91
CA GLU A 103 5.35 -7.86 -6.85
C GLU A 103 6.74 -8.44 -6.61
N ARG A 104 7.12 -8.52 -5.33
CA ARG A 104 8.39 -9.09 -4.95
C ARG A 104 8.29 -9.84 -3.64
N ARG A 105 8.62 -11.13 -3.68
CA ARG A 105 8.66 -11.98 -2.50
C ARG A 105 9.95 -11.77 -1.73
N TRP A 106 9.91 -11.88 -0.40
CA TRP A 106 11.11 -11.76 0.44
C TRP A 106 12.19 -12.77 0.04
N ILE A 107 11.80 -14.01 -0.29
CA ILE A 107 12.77 -15.04 -0.68
C ILE A 107 13.51 -14.69 -1.98
N ASP A 108 12.85 -14.02 -2.92
CA ASP A 108 13.46 -13.61 -4.18
C ASP A 108 14.30 -12.34 -4.02
N MET A 109 13.95 -11.47 -3.07
CA MET A 109 14.84 -10.36 -2.67
C MET A 109 16.10 -10.87 -2.00
N MET A 110 15.97 -11.84 -1.09
CA MET A 110 17.11 -12.42 -0.39
C MET A 110 18.08 -13.09 -1.35
N LYS A 111 17.60 -13.76 -2.41
CA LYS A 111 18.46 -14.40 -3.42
C LYS A 111 19.26 -13.39 -4.24
N ASP A 112 18.61 -12.33 -4.73
CA ASP A 112 19.27 -11.32 -5.58
C ASP A 112 20.25 -10.44 -4.80
N SER A 113 20.09 -10.40 -3.47
CA SER A 113 20.78 -9.46 -2.60
C SER A 113 21.38 -10.11 -1.37
N ILE A 114 21.81 -11.39 -1.43
CA ILE A 114 22.49 -12.05 -0.30
C ILE A 114 23.63 -11.15 0.23
N SER A 115 24.37 -10.50 -0.66
CA SER A 115 25.42 -9.54 -0.31
C SER A 115 24.88 -8.28 0.39
N ALA A 116 23.76 -7.70 -0.08
CA ALA A 116 23.17 -6.52 0.56
C ALA A 116 22.50 -6.85 1.91
N PHE A 117 21.89 -8.03 2.05
CA PHE A 117 21.29 -8.48 3.32
C PHE A 117 22.33 -8.96 4.33
N GLY A 118 23.48 -9.51 3.89
CA GLY A 118 24.61 -9.80 4.77
C GLY A 118 25.11 -8.54 5.51
N PHE A 119 24.98 -7.37 4.89
CA PHE A 119 25.27 -6.09 5.52
C PHE A 119 24.26 -5.73 6.62
N CYS A 120 22.97 -5.98 6.42
CA CYS A 120 21.95 -5.76 7.46
C CYS A 120 22.16 -6.70 8.67
N HIS A 121 22.52 -7.97 8.44
CA HIS A 121 22.78 -8.92 9.52
C HIS A 121 24.00 -8.53 10.37
N SER A 122 25.05 -7.99 9.74
CA SER A 122 26.22 -7.51 10.49
C SER A 122 25.93 -6.25 11.32
N MET A 123 24.93 -5.44 10.95
CA MET A 123 24.43 -4.36 11.81
C MET A 123 23.49 -4.85 12.93
N GLN A 124 22.69 -5.90 12.72
CA GLN A 124 21.80 -6.43 13.75
C GLN A 124 22.53 -7.16 14.89
N LEU A 125 23.75 -7.67 14.67
CA LEU A 125 24.58 -8.22 15.75
C LEU A 125 25.17 -7.16 16.70
N ARG A 126 24.90 -5.86 16.50
CA ARG A 126 25.14 -4.84 17.51
C ARG A 126 23.99 -4.66 18.51
N SER A 127 22.82 -5.24 18.24
CA SER A 127 21.89 -5.45 19.35
C SER A 127 22.54 -6.51 20.23
N GLY A 128 22.85 -6.20 21.49
CA GLY A 128 23.48 -7.12 22.45
C GLY A 128 22.64 -8.37 22.79
N LEU A 129 21.63 -8.67 21.96
CA LEU A 129 20.86 -9.89 21.99
C LEU A 129 21.69 -10.96 21.30
N GLN A 130 22.30 -11.83 22.10
CA GLN A 130 22.98 -13.00 21.58
C GLN A 130 22.03 -13.75 20.63
N PRO A 131 22.47 -14.13 19.43
CA PRO A 131 21.68 -14.97 18.56
C PRO A 131 21.49 -16.32 19.25
N GLU A 132 20.30 -16.56 19.79
CA GLU A 132 19.84 -17.91 20.10
C GLU A 132 19.97 -18.70 18.80
N ARG A 133 20.87 -19.69 18.82
CA ARG A 133 21.21 -20.52 17.67
C ARG A 133 19.93 -21.11 17.09
N LEU A 134 19.51 -20.63 15.92
CA LEU A 134 18.47 -21.24 15.09
C LEU A 134 18.94 -22.54 14.42
N THR A 135 19.66 -23.39 15.15
CA THR A 135 20.07 -24.73 14.76
C THR A 135 19.80 -25.69 15.92
N GLU A 136 18.53 -25.85 16.27
CA GLU A 136 18.05 -27.05 16.94
C GLU A 136 17.37 -27.94 15.89
N ARG A 137 18.16 -28.94 15.47
CA ARG A 137 17.81 -30.29 15.00
C ARG A 137 16.66 -30.48 14.00
#